data_AF-A0AAW1ZH73-F1
#
_entry.id   AF-A0AAW1ZH73-F1
#
_cell.length_a   1.000
_cell.length_b   1.000
_cell.length_c   1.000
_cell.angle_alpha   90.00
_cell.angle_beta   90.00
_cell.angle_gamma   90.00
#
_symmetry.space_group_name_H-M   'P 1'
#
loop_
_entity.id
_entity.type
_entity.pdbx_description
1 polymer ?
#
loop_
_entity_poly.entity_id
_entity_poly.type
_entity_poly.pdbx_seq_one_letter_code
_entity_poly.pdbx_strand_id
1 'polypeptide(L)'
;MTNLEKDIQQMEAEKIRLVEECYQCFDKLMKDALKSTSISSFIHLDFMIEKVKETGNQERVRKLEELKKRAIEENRGLVERICAYVQQMKI
;
A
#
# COMPACT_ATOMS: atom_id res chain seq x y z
N MET A 1 25.10 13.06 -21.18
CA MET A 1 24.94 12.43 -19.86
C MET A 1 25.98 12.96 -18.91
N THR A 2 25.59 13.95 -18.12
CA THR A 2 26.37 14.46 -16.98
C THR A 2 26.38 13.41 -15.85
N ASN A 3 27.27 13.56 -14.88
CA ASN A 3 27.26 12.69 -13.70
C ASN A 3 25.92 12.78 -12.95
N LEU A 4 25.34 13.98 -12.85
CA LEU A 4 24.04 14.20 -12.22
C LEU A 4 22.90 13.45 -12.94
N GLU A 5 22.89 13.45 -14.29
CA GLU A 5 21.88 12.70 -15.06
C GLU A 5 21.99 11.18 -14.82
N LYS A 6 23.21 10.66 -14.66
CA LYS A 6 23.43 9.23 -14.33
C LYS A 6 22.99 8.90 -12.90
N ASP A 7 23.30 9.77 -11.95
CA ASP A 7 22.93 9.58 -10.54
C ASP A 7 21.40 9.56 -10.40
N ILE A 8 20.69 10.47 -11.08
CA ILE A 8 19.21 10.49 -11.11
C ILE A 8 18.66 9.16 -11.66
N GLN A 9 19.17 8.68 -12.80
CA GLN A 9 18.72 7.42 -13.39
C GLN A 9 18.98 6.22 -12.47
N GLN A 10 20.13 6.19 -11.80
CA GLN A 10 20.45 5.13 -10.85
C GLN A 10 19.51 5.16 -9.64
N MET A 11 19.23 6.34 -9.09
CA MET A 11 18.31 6.50 -7.97
C MET A 11 16.87 6.13 -8.34
N GLU A 12 16.42 6.45 -9.55
CA GLU A 12 15.11 6.02 -10.07
C GLU A 12 15.02 4.50 -10.19
N ALA A 13 16.05 3.85 -10.74
CA ALA A 13 16.10 2.39 -10.85
C ALA A 13 16.10 1.71 -9.48
N GLU A 14 16.86 2.25 -8.52
CA GLU A 14 16.88 1.73 -7.15
C GLU A 14 15.53 1.91 -6.45
N LYS A 15 14.89 3.07 -6.62
CA LYS A 15 13.53 3.31 -6.12
C LYS A 15 12.54 2.27 -6.67
N ILE A 16 12.55 2.00 -7.98
CA ILE A 16 11.67 0.99 -8.59
C ILE A 16 11.96 -0.39 -7.98
N ARG A 17 13.22 -0.80 -7.87
CA ARG A 17 13.62 -2.06 -7.24
C ARG A 17 13.06 -2.19 -5.81
N LEU A 18 13.20 -1.15 -5.00
CA LEU A 18 12.68 -1.15 -3.62
C LEU A 18 11.15 -1.26 -3.57
N VAL A 19 10.43 -0.61 -4.48
CA VAL A 19 8.97 -0.76 -4.59
C VAL A 19 8.59 -2.20 -4.95
N GLU A 20 9.33 -2.85 -5.85
CA GLU A 20 9.10 -4.24 -6.22
C GLU A 20 9.37 -5.21 -5.06
N GLU A 21 10.46 -5.01 -4.32
CA GLU A 21 10.81 -5.81 -3.14
C GLU A 21 9.74 -5.67 -2.05
N CYS A 22 9.33 -4.43 -1.74
CA CYS A 22 8.23 -4.17 -0.81
C CYS A 22 6.93 -4.85 -1.25
N TYR A 23 6.62 -4.82 -2.56
CA TYR A 23 5.43 -5.50 -3.08
C TYR A 23 5.50 -7.01 -2.87
N GLN A 24 6.65 -7.64 -3.12
CA GLN A 24 6.82 -9.09 -2.90
C GLN A 24 6.67 -9.46 -1.43
N CYS A 25 7.20 -8.63 -0.52
CA CYS A 25 7.00 -8.79 0.92
C CYS A 25 5.50 -8.70 1.27
N PHE A 26 4.80 -7.70 0.75
CA PHE A 26 3.34 -7.57 0.89
C PHE A 26 2.61 -8.80 0.35
N ASP A 27 2.96 -9.28 -0.84
CA ASP A 27 2.30 -10.43 -1.44
C ASP A 27 2.48 -11.71 -0.60
N LYS A 28 3.68 -11.94 -0.07
CA LYS A 28 3.95 -13.04 0.87
C LYS A 28 3.15 -12.91 2.16
N LEU A 29 3.17 -11.72 2.78
CA LEU A 29 2.43 -11.47 4.01
C LEU A 29 0.93 -11.71 3.80
N MET A 30 0.37 -11.22 2.69
CA MET A 30 -1.06 -11.25 2.44
C MET A 30 -1.59 -12.58 1.90
N LYS A 31 -0.73 -13.39 1.26
CA LYS A 31 -1.09 -14.73 0.80
C LYS A 31 -1.46 -15.65 1.97
N ASP A 32 -0.81 -15.47 3.12
CA ASP A 32 -1.01 -16.31 4.31
C ASP A 32 -1.84 -15.61 5.41
N ALA A 33 -1.83 -14.27 5.49
CA ALA A 33 -2.51 -13.48 6.52
C ALA A 33 -4.03 -13.29 6.32
N LEU A 34 -4.70 -14.20 5.60
CA LEU A 34 -6.15 -14.19 5.30
C LEU A 34 -7.09 -14.22 6.53
N LYS A 35 -6.56 -14.00 7.75
CA LYS A 35 -7.28 -13.95 9.03
C LYS A 35 -6.84 -12.82 9.97
N SER A 36 -5.82 -12.02 9.61
CA SER A 36 -5.25 -11.00 10.50
C SER A 36 -5.04 -9.68 9.77
N THR A 37 -6.07 -9.19 9.10
CA THR A 37 -6.08 -7.82 8.56
C THR A 37 -6.28 -6.85 9.73
N SER A 38 -5.20 -6.56 10.47
CA SER A 38 -5.21 -5.49 11.47
C SER A 38 -5.45 -4.15 10.80
N ILE A 39 -6.11 -3.23 11.50
CA ILE A 39 -6.44 -1.91 10.94
C ILE A 39 -5.19 -1.12 10.53
N SER A 40 -4.06 -1.38 11.19
CA SER A 40 -2.76 -0.82 10.83
C SER A 40 -2.30 -1.20 9.41
N SER A 41 -2.69 -2.36 8.89
CA SER A 41 -2.38 -2.77 7.52
C SER A 41 -3.07 -1.90 6.47
N PHE A 42 -4.20 -1.23 6.78
CA PHE A 42 -4.90 -0.35 5.82
C PHE A 42 -4.12 0.92 5.50
N ILE A 43 -3.53 1.56 6.52
CA ILE A 43 -2.80 2.82 6.36
C ILE A 43 -1.56 2.58 5.49
N HIS A 44 -0.89 1.44 5.67
CA HIS A 44 0.28 1.09 4.88
C HIS A 44 -0.05 0.64 3.45
N LEU A 45 -1.28 0.16 3.19
CA LEU A 45 -1.72 -0.20 1.83
C LEU A 45 -1.89 1.03 0.93
N ASP A 46 -2.34 2.18 1.45
CA ASP A 46 -2.48 3.40 0.64
C ASP A 46 -1.15 3.91 0.11
N PHE A 47 -0.13 3.94 0.98
CA PHE A 47 1.23 4.25 0.58
C PHE A 47 1.74 3.27 -0.49
N MET A 48 1.52 1.98 -0.28
CA MET A 48 1.99 0.97 -1.23
C MET A 48 1.29 1.09 -2.59
N ILE A 49 -0.03 1.33 -2.62
CA ILE A 49 -0.80 1.53 -3.85
C ILE A 49 -0.23 2.72 -4.63
N GLU A 50 0.04 3.84 -3.97
CA GLU A 50 0.63 5.02 -4.58
C GLU A 50 1.99 4.70 -5.21
N LYS A 51 2.89 4.04 -4.47
CA LYS A 51 4.23 3.73 -4.99
C LYS A 51 4.21 2.73 -6.14
N VAL A 52 3.31 1.74 -6.14
CA VAL A 52 3.16 0.82 -7.27
C VAL A 52 2.56 1.53 -8.49
N LYS A 53 1.65 2.52 -8.31
CA LYS A 53 1.14 3.34 -9.43
C LYS A 53 2.28 4.06 -10.15
N GLU A 54 3.27 4.58 -9.42
CA GLU A 54 4.45 5.24 -9.99
C GLU A 54 5.29 4.30 -10.86
N THR A 55 5.25 2.98 -10.62
CA THR A 55 5.95 1.99 -11.46
C THR A 55 5.22 1.65 -12.76
N GLY A 56 3.98 2.11 -12.94
CA GLY A 56 3.12 1.78 -14.08
C GLY A 56 2.52 0.36 -14.04
N ASN A 57 2.78 -0.44 -13.00
CA ASN A 57 2.29 -1.81 -12.90
C ASN A 57 0.82 -1.89 -12.47
N GLN A 58 -0.09 -1.72 -13.43
CA GLN A 58 -1.54 -1.69 -13.22
C GLN A 58 -2.11 -2.98 -12.58
N GLU A 59 -1.55 -4.15 -12.90
CA GLU A 59 -1.99 -5.42 -12.32
C GLU A 59 -1.77 -5.46 -10.81
N ARG A 60 -0.57 -5.05 -10.37
CA ARG A 60 -0.20 -5.00 -8.95
C ARG A 60 -1.02 -3.94 -8.19
N VAL A 61 -1.29 -2.79 -8.82
CA VAL A 61 -2.19 -1.76 -8.27
C VAL A 61 -3.56 -2.35 -7.99
N ARG A 62 -4.17 -3.01 -8.98
CA ARG A 62 -5.50 -3.61 -8.85
C ARG A 62 -5.54 -4.66 -7.72
N LYS A 63 -4.52 -5.51 -7.61
CA LYS A 63 -4.44 -6.51 -6.54
C LYS A 63 -4.43 -5.87 -5.15
N LEU A 64 -3.69 -4.78 -4.96
CA LEU A 64 -3.64 -4.04 -3.70
C LEU A 64 -4.96 -3.30 -3.39
N GLU A 65 -5.62 -2.75 -4.40
CA GLU A 65 -6.94 -2.10 -4.24
C GLU A 65 -8.04 -3.11 -3.87
N GLU A 66 -8.05 -4.29 -4.51
CA GLU A 66 -8.95 -5.39 -4.14
C GLU A 66 -8.70 -5.88 -2.71
N LEU A 67 -7.43 -5.96 -2.31
CA LEU A 67 -7.04 -6.33 -0.95
C LEU A 67 -7.54 -5.30 0.08
N LYS A 68 -7.34 -4.01 -0.19
CA LYS A 68 -7.84 -2.91 0.65
C LYS A 68 -9.36 -3.01 0.79
N LYS A 69 -10.08 -3.25 -0.31
CA LYS A 69 -11.55 -3.39 -0.30
C LYS A 69 -12.00 -4.58 0.54
N ARG A 70 -11.41 -5.76 0.37
CA ARG A 70 -11.76 -6.96 1.17
C ARG A 70 -11.55 -6.71 2.65
N ALA A 71 -10.39 -6.16 3.00
CA ALA A 71 -10.08 -5.93 4.40
C ALA A 71 -11.03 -4.88 5.02
N ILE A 72 -11.45 -3.83 4.29
CA ILE A 72 -12.46 -2.87 4.77
C ILE A 72 -13.79 -3.57 5.04
N GLU A 73 -14.22 -4.46 4.14
CA GLU A 73 -15.48 -5.21 4.31
C GLU A 73 -15.41 -6.13 5.55
N GLU A 74 -14.31 -6.85 5.73
CA GLU A 74 -14.08 -7.72 6.91
C GLU A 74 -14.09 -6.93 8.23
N ASN A 75 -13.63 -5.68 8.21
CA ASN A 75 -13.51 -4.82 9.39
C ASN A 75 -14.57 -3.72 9.45
N ARG A 76 -15.63 -3.80 8.64
CA ARG A 76 -16.58 -2.70 8.43
C ARG A 76 -17.16 -2.13 9.73
N GLY A 77 -17.59 -3.00 10.65
CA GLY A 77 -18.13 -2.58 11.95
C GLY A 77 -17.10 -1.97 12.91
N LEU A 78 -15.80 -2.18 12.70
CA LEU A 78 -14.72 -1.48 13.42
C LEU A 78 -14.41 -0.13 12.76
N VAL A 79 -14.34 -0.10 11.43
CA VAL A 79 -14.12 1.13 10.64
C VAL A 79 -15.23 2.15 10.92
N GLU A 80 -16.49 1.74 10.90
CA GLU A 80 -17.62 2.62 11.21
C GLU A 80 -17.53 3.22 12.63
N ARG A 81 -17.13 2.42 13.63
CA ARG A 81 -16.93 2.88 15.01
C ARG A 81 -15.78 3.88 15.14
N ILE A 82 -14.65 3.62 14.48
CA ILE A 82 -13.50 4.55 14.48
C ILE A 82 -13.84 5.84 13.76
N CYS A 83 -14.49 5.78 12.59
CA CYS A 83 -14.92 6.97 11.86
C CYS A 83 -15.87 7.84 12.68
N ALA A 84 -16.83 7.23 13.39
CA ALA A 84 -17.73 7.95 14.29
C ALA A 84 -16.97 8.64 15.44
N TYR A 85 -16.01 7.94 16.06
CA TYR A 85 -15.19 8.49 17.13
C TYR A 85 -14.33 9.67 16.66
N VAL A 86 -13.65 9.55 15.51
CA VAL A 86 -12.84 10.63 14.94
C VAL A 86 -13.70 11.84 14.55
N GLN A 87 -14.92 11.63 14.06
CA GLN A 87 -15.85 12.72 13.75
C GLN A 87 -16.36 13.43 15.01
N GLN A 88 -16.60 12.70 16.11
CA GLN A 88 -16.98 13.25 17.41
C GLN A 88 -15.85 14.03 18.08
N MET A 89 -14.59 13.73 17.75
CA MET A 89 -13.40 14.42 18.26
C MET A 89 -12.99 15.66 17.45
N LYS A 90 -13.72 16.04 16.39
CA LYS A 90 -13.50 17.34 15.74
C LYS A 90 -13.87 18.47 16.72
N ILE A 91 -12.84 19.07 17.33
CA ILE A 91 -12.87 20.40 17.96
C ILE A 91 -12.98 21.45 16.85
#